data_AF-A0A2E6TGA5-F1
#
_entry.id   AF-A0A2E6TGA5-F1
#
_cell.length_a   1.000
_cell.length_b   1.000
_cell.length_c   1.000
_cell.angle_alpha   90.00
_cell.angle_beta   90.00
_cell.angle_gamma   90.00
#
_symmetry.space_group_name_H-M   'P 1'
#
loop_
_entity.id
_entity.type
_entity.pdbx_description
1 polymer ?
#
loop_
_entity_poly.entity_id
_entity_poly.type
_entity_poly.pdbx_seq_one_letter_code
_entity_poly.pdbx_strand_id
1 'polypeptide(L)'
;MKPYPLFILSLIFLLGFYYQAQAQSSRRQTANHQKDLREFLRYQRHYQGILQKIQDDLLENDESLQGLYSESVISEEMYLEANQAFEKLEAQKLAQLPENENAQKAVSDLQIALRKAGQPRDYYTANIQRLSAAKRYLASLRESLKEDEEVKVAFDQLDALEKKYLGDARKFEDLMIKALANNPKAQTTQALLDSCSEISRLLQRIVTTRDSSLIPTLKQRWQTFIQLLRTKGSDQEKIFLAQLVKRLEEMQKGQER
;
A
#
# COMPACT_ATOMS: atom_id res chain seq x y z
N MET A 1 15.63 -67.84 -33.91
CA MET A 1 15.31 -67.57 -32.49
C MET A 1 16.05 -66.32 -32.05
N LYS A 2 15.33 -65.24 -31.75
CA LYS A 2 15.82 -64.12 -30.93
C LYS A 2 14.70 -63.74 -29.96
N PRO A 3 14.88 -63.92 -28.64
CA PRO A 3 13.99 -63.37 -27.63
C PRO A 3 14.41 -61.94 -27.24
N TYR A 4 13.59 -61.34 -26.37
CA TYR A 4 13.76 -60.09 -25.59
C TYR A 4 12.93 -58.86 -26.02
N PRO A 5 11.70 -58.77 -25.51
CA PRO A 5 11.06 -57.51 -25.16
C PRO A 5 10.90 -57.42 -23.63
N LEU A 6 12.00 -57.31 -22.88
CA LEU A 6 11.92 -57.10 -21.42
C LEU A 6 12.87 -56.01 -20.88
N PHE A 7 13.77 -55.44 -21.70
CA PHE A 7 14.69 -54.39 -21.25
C PHE A 7 14.17 -52.95 -21.46
N ILE A 8 13.12 -52.75 -22.25
CA ILE A 8 12.61 -51.40 -22.59
C ILE A 8 11.57 -50.91 -21.56
N LEU A 9 10.89 -51.84 -20.87
CA LEU A 9 9.88 -51.50 -19.85
C LEU A 9 10.49 -51.07 -18.50
N SER A 10 11.72 -51.47 -18.17
CA SER A 10 12.39 -51.04 -16.93
C SER A 10 12.97 -49.62 -17.02
N LEU A 11 13.34 -49.15 -18.22
CA LEU A 11 13.92 -47.82 -18.43
C LEU A 11 12.87 -46.69 -18.36
N ILE A 12 11.64 -46.96 -18.83
CA ILE A 12 10.53 -46.01 -18.81
C ILE A 12 9.96 -45.83 -17.40
N PHE A 13 9.98 -46.89 -16.58
CA PHE A 13 9.53 -46.82 -15.17
C PHE A 13 10.50 -46.01 -14.28
N LEU A 14 11.80 -46.03 -14.60
CA LEU A 14 12.83 -45.24 -13.90
C LEU A 14 12.78 -43.75 -14.27
N LEU A 15 12.48 -43.41 -15.53
CA LEU A 15 12.32 -42.01 -15.98
C LEU A 15 11.01 -41.37 -15.50
N GLY A 16 9.93 -42.15 -15.37
CA GLY A 16 8.66 -41.69 -14.79
C GLY A 16 8.77 -41.34 -13.31
N PHE A 17 9.52 -42.12 -12.52
CA PHE A 17 9.75 -41.84 -11.11
C PHE A 17 10.64 -40.61 -10.88
N TYR A 18 11.66 -40.39 -11.72
CA TYR A 18 12.55 -39.23 -11.60
C TYR A 18 11.83 -37.90 -11.90
N TYR A 19 10.96 -37.86 -12.92
CA TYR A 19 10.19 -36.66 -13.27
C TYR A 19 9.10 -36.34 -12.23
N GLN A 20 8.47 -37.35 -11.63
CA GLN A 20 7.47 -37.13 -10.57
C GLN A 20 8.11 -36.68 -9.25
N ALA A 21 9.33 -37.13 -8.94
CA ALA A 21 10.10 -36.67 -7.78
C ALA A 21 10.59 -35.20 -7.93
N GLN A 22 10.98 -34.77 -9.15
CA GLN A 22 11.35 -33.38 -9.43
C GLN A 22 10.12 -32.43 -9.42
N ALA A 23 8.97 -32.90 -9.91
CA ALA A 23 7.72 -32.14 -9.83
C ALA A 23 7.15 -32.04 -8.40
N GLN A 24 7.30 -33.08 -7.58
CA GLN A 24 6.90 -33.06 -6.16
C GLN A 24 7.83 -32.21 -5.30
N SER A 25 9.16 -32.24 -5.53
CA SER A 25 10.12 -31.38 -4.82
C SER A 25 9.90 -29.90 -5.12
N SER A 26 9.66 -29.53 -6.39
CA SER A 26 9.31 -28.15 -6.77
C SER A 26 8.00 -27.65 -6.12
N ARG A 27 6.96 -28.50 -6.06
CA ARG A 27 5.70 -28.17 -5.38
C ARG A 27 5.86 -28.06 -3.86
N ARG A 28 6.65 -28.94 -3.24
CA ARG A 28 6.97 -28.88 -1.80
C ARG A 28 7.82 -27.66 -1.46
N GLN A 29 8.81 -27.31 -2.29
CA GLN A 29 9.63 -26.11 -2.12
C GLN A 29 8.78 -24.83 -2.25
N THR A 30 7.88 -24.78 -3.25
CA THR A 30 6.96 -23.64 -3.41
C THR A 30 6.01 -23.50 -2.22
N ALA A 31 5.47 -24.62 -1.71
CA ALA A 31 4.62 -24.63 -0.51
C ALA A 31 5.38 -24.18 0.74
N ASN A 32 6.65 -24.57 0.89
CA ASN A 32 7.52 -24.13 1.97
C ASN A 32 7.80 -22.61 1.88
N HIS A 33 8.13 -22.10 0.70
CA HIS A 33 8.35 -20.65 0.50
C HIS A 33 7.08 -19.82 0.73
N GLN A 34 5.90 -20.34 0.40
CA GLN A 34 4.62 -19.69 0.73
C GLN A 34 4.35 -19.67 2.25
N LYS A 35 4.70 -20.74 2.97
CA LYS A 35 4.62 -20.79 4.43
C LYS A 35 5.58 -19.78 5.07
N ASP A 36 6.80 -19.67 4.56
CA ASP A 36 7.78 -18.69 5.03
C ASP A 36 7.32 -17.26 4.77
N LEU A 37 6.78 -16.98 3.58
CA LEU A 37 6.21 -15.66 3.26
C LEU A 37 5.12 -15.24 4.26
N ARG A 38 4.18 -16.15 4.60
CA ARG A 38 3.12 -15.84 5.59
C ARG A 38 3.67 -15.49 6.96
N GLU A 39 4.75 -16.15 7.37
CA GLU A 39 5.38 -15.92 8.66
C GLU A 39 6.15 -14.61 8.67
N PHE A 40 6.90 -14.27 7.61
CA PHE A 40 7.52 -12.95 7.50
C PHE A 40 6.50 -11.82 7.46
N LEU A 41 5.34 -12.00 6.80
CA LEU A 41 4.25 -11.03 6.84
C LEU A 41 3.61 -10.92 8.24
N ARG A 42 3.61 -11.99 9.03
CA ARG A 42 3.20 -11.94 10.43
C ARG A 42 4.21 -11.16 11.28
N TYR A 43 5.50 -11.34 11.01
CA TYR A 43 6.58 -10.66 11.71
C TYR A 43 6.65 -9.18 11.36
N GLN A 44 6.47 -8.84 10.09
CA GLN A 44 6.32 -7.45 9.66
C GLN A 44 5.19 -6.75 10.42
N ARG A 45 4.02 -7.38 10.54
CA ARG A 45 2.90 -6.84 11.34
C ARG A 45 3.23 -6.69 12.82
N HIS A 46 3.97 -7.64 13.39
CA HIS A 46 4.41 -7.56 14.78
C HIS A 46 5.34 -6.37 15.01
N TYR A 47 6.37 -6.20 14.17
CA TYR A 47 7.31 -5.08 14.27
C TYR A 47 6.67 -3.73 13.97
N GLN A 48 5.69 -3.68 13.06
CA GLN A 48 4.85 -2.50 12.86
C GLN A 48 4.11 -2.12 14.15
N GLY A 49 3.51 -3.09 14.83
CA GLY A 49 2.82 -2.84 16.09
C GLY A 49 3.77 -2.40 17.22
N ILE A 50 5.01 -2.88 17.24
CA ILE A 50 6.02 -2.39 18.20
C ILE A 50 6.43 -0.96 17.88
N LEU A 51 6.69 -0.66 16.60
CA LEU A 51 7.09 0.68 16.18
C LEU A 51 6.00 1.70 16.48
N GLN A 52 4.73 1.34 16.25
CA GLN A 52 3.59 2.18 16.61
C GLN A 52 3.57 2.47 18.11
N LYS A 53 3.73 1.46 18.97
CA LYS A 53 3.79 1.68 20.43
C LYS A 53 4.93 2.60 20.83
N ILE A 54 6.09 2.51 20.16
CA ILE A 54 7.21 3.42 20.44
C ILE A 54 6.88 4.85 20.00
N GLN A 55 6.18 5.03 18.88
CA GLN A 55 5.69 6.34 18.45
C GLN A 55 4.69 6.91 19.45
N ASP A 56 3.74 6.09 19.91
CA ASP A 56 2.75 6.48 20.91
C ASP A 56 3.45 6.85 22.24
N ASP A 57 4.40 6.04 22.71
CA ASP A 57 5.19 6.33 23.90
C ASP A 57 5.99 7.64 23.73
N LEU A 58 6.59 7.88 22.55
CA LEU A 58 7.33 9.12 22.29
C LEU A 58 6.39 10.33 22.29
N LEU A 59 5.22 10.20 21.67
CA LEU A 59 4.20 11.23 21.69
C LEU A 59 3.71 11.49 23.12
N GLU A 60 3.46 10.46 23.93
CA GLU A 60 2.97 10.59 25.30
C GLU A 60 4.00 11.21 26.26
N ASN A 61 5.30 11.07 25.99
CA ASN A 61 6.37 11.49 26.92
C ASN A 61 7.15 12.73 26.47
N ASP A 62 6.93 13.24 25.26
CA ASP A 62 7.60 14.43 24.75
C ASP A 62 6.59 15.58 24.57
N GLU A 63 6.64 16.56 25.49
CA GLU A 63 5.76 17.73 25.49
C GLU A 63 5.83 18.52 24.16
N SER A 64 6.99 18.55 23.51
CA SER A 64 7.15 19.26 22.23
C SER A 64 6.44 18.53 21.09
N LEU A 65 6.48 17.20 21.08
CA LEU A 65 5.72 16.38 20.12
C LEU A 65 4.21 16.47 20.38
N GLN A 66 3.78 16.49 21.64
CA GLN A 66 2.35 16.67 21.99
C GLN A 66 1.80 18.00 21.55
N GLY A 67 2.57 19.08 21.79
CA GLY A 67 2.20 20.42 21.39
C GLY A 67 1.98 20.50 19.89
N LEU A 68 2.94 20.03 19.10
CA LEU A 68 2.85 20.06 17.63
C LEU A 68 1.78 19.13 17.07
N TYR A 69 1.60 17.95 17.67
CA TYR A 69 0.51 17.05 17.27
C TYR A 69 -0.84 17.72 17.49
N SER A 70 -1.02 18.34 18.65
CA SER A 70 -2.25 19.06 19.00
C SER A 70 -2.48 20.26 18.08
N GLU A 71 -1.44 21.05 17.78
CA GLU A 71 -1.51 22.14 16.80
C GLU A 71 -1.88 21.65 15.40
N SER A 72 -1.31 20.52 14.96
CA SER A 72 -1.65 19.90 13.68
C SER A 72 -3.12 19.47 13.62
N VAL A 73 -3.62 18.81 14.66
CA VAL A 73 -5.03 18.36 14.75
C VAL A 73 -5.98 19.55 14.76
N ILE A 74 -5.70 20.58 15.56
CA ILE A 74 -6.53 21.79 15.61
C ILE A 74 -6.55 22.49 14.24
N SER A 75 -5.40 22.61 13.58
CA SER A 75 -5.33 23.20 12.24
C SER A 75 -6.09 22.35 11.19
N GLU A 76 -6.09 21.02 11.31
CA GLU A 76 -6.88 20.11 10.46
C GLU A 76 -8.38 20.34 10.63
N GLU A 77 -8.85 20.37 11.88
CA GLU A 77 -10.27 20.57 12.19
C GLU A 77 -10.76 21.91 11.63
N MET A 78 -10.00 23.00 11.84
CA MET A 78 -10.31 24.31 11.28
C MET A 78 -10.38 24.30 9.75
N TYR A 79 -9.43 23.60 9.09
CA TYR A 79 -9.44 23.45 7.64
C TYR A 79 -10.68 22.68 7.16
N LEU A 80 -11.04 21.58 7.81
CA LEU A 80 -12.20 20.76 7.45
C LEU A 80 -13.52 21.53 7.62
N GLU A 81 -13.65 22.29 8.71
CA GLU A 81 -14.82 23.15 8.94
C GLU A 81 -14.92 24.25 7.87
N ALA A 82 -13.81 24.92 7.56
CA ALA A 82 -13.76 25.93 6.52
C ALA A 82 -14.06 25.34 5.12
N ASN A 83 -13.56 24.14 4.82
CA ASN A 83 -13.83 23.47 3.55
C ASN A 83 -15.33 23.17 3.41
N GLN A 84 -15.97 22.66 4.47
CA GLN A 84 -17.42 22.43 4.45
C GLN A 84 -18.23 23.72 4.29
N ALA A 85 -17.79 24.82 4.90
CA ALA A 85 -18.41 26.13 4.73
C ALA A 85 -18.25 26.64 3.29
N PHE A 86 -17.06 26.50 2.71
CA PHE A 86 -16.76 26.86 1.33
C PHE A 86 -17.60 26.05 0.33
N GLU A 87 -17.68 24.72 0.48
CA GLU A 87 -18.52 23.87 -0.38
C GLU A 87 -20.00 24.28 -0.34
N LYS A 88 -20.51 24.65 0.84
CA LYS A 88 -21.89 25.16 0.98
C LYS A 88 -22.08 26.50 0.27
N LEU A 89 -21.14 27.42 0.43
CA LEU A 89 -21.16 28.73 -0.23
C LEU A 89 -21.10 28.57 -1.76
N GLU A 90 -20.17 27.76 -2.27
CA GLU A 90 -20.05 27.48 -3.71
C GLU A 90 -21.35 26.90 -4.26
N ALA A 91 -21.95 25.92 -3.58
CA ALA A 91 -23.22 25.33 -3.99
C ALA A 91 -24.37 26.34 -3.99
N GLN A 92 -24.45 27.22 -2.99
CA GLN A 92 -25.46 28.29 -2.93
C GLN A 92 -25.30 29.28 -4.07
N LYS A 93 -24.08 29.74 -4.34
CA LYS A 93 -23.78 30.69 -5.41
C LYS A 93 -24.03 30.09 -6.79
N LEU A 94 -23.64 28.83 -6.99
CA LEU A 94 -23.99 28.09 -8.20
C LEU A 94 -25.50 28.04 -8.42
N ALA A 95 -26.27 27.75 -7.37
CA ALA A 95 -27.73 27.63 -7.48
C ALA A 95 -28.42 28.96 -7.84
N GLN A 96 -27.79 30.10 -7.55
CA GLN A 96 -28.30 31.43 -7.91
C GLN A 96 -28.03 31.79 -9.38
N LEU A 97 -27.11 31.09 -10.06
CA LEU A 97 -26.84 31.31 -11.48
C LEU A 97 -27.95 30.68 -12.33
N PRO A 98 -28.71 31.45 -13.11
CA PRO A 98 -29.73 30.90 -14.01
C PRO A 98 -29.13 29.99 -15.09
N GLU A 99 -27.86 30.17 -15.45
CA GLU A 99 -27.15 29.27 -16.36
C GLU A 99 -26.93 27.87 -15.76
N ASN A 100 -26.80 27.75 -14.44
CA ASN A 100 -26.56 26.48 -13.77
C ASN A 100 -27.80 25.58 -13.82
N GLU A 101 -29.00 26.12 -13.55
CA GLU A 101 -30.24 25.35 -13.66
C GLU A 101 -30.44 24.80 -15.08
N ASN A 102 -30.25 25.66 -16.09
CA ASN A 102 -30.37 25.28 -17.49
C ASN A 102 -29.34 24.21 -17.90
N ALA A 103 -28.10 24.36 -17.45
CA ALA A 103 -27.03 23.41 -17.74
C ALA A 103 -27.26 22.06 -17.03
N GLN A 104 -27.73 22.05 -15.78
CA GLN A 104 -28.06 20.83 -15.06
C GLN A 104 -29.22 20.09 -15.71
N LYS A 105 -30.27 20.81 -16.13
CA LYS A 105 -31.40 20.23 -16.86
C LYS A 105 -30.95 19.63 -18.19
N ALA A 106 -30.12 20.33 -18.95
CA ALA A 106 -29.56 19.81 -20.20
C ALA A 106 -28.74 18.53 -19.99
N VAL A 107 -27.94 18.46 -18.91
CA VAL A 107 -27.20 17.23 -18.53
C VAL A 107 -28.16 16.10 -18.20
N SER A 108 -29.21 16.35 -17.41
CA SER A 108 -30.23 15.35 -17.07
C SER A 108 -30.94 14.82 -18.32
N ASP A 109 -31.39 15.72 -19.20
CA ASP A 109 -32.09 15.36 -20.44
C ASP A 109 -31.20 14.52 -21.37
N LEU A 110 -29.91 14.86 -21.48
CA LEU A 110 -28.93 14.08 -22.26
C LEU A 110 -28.68 12.69 -21.63
N GLN A 111 -28.63 12.59 -20.30
CA GLN A 111 -28.51 11.29 -19.63
C GLN A 111 -29.75 10.41 -19.85
N ILE A 112 -30.96 11.00 -19.82
CA ILE A 112 -32.21 10.30 -20.13
C ILE A 112 -32.21 9.85 -21.60
N ALA A 113 -31.80 10.72 -22.52
CA ALA A 113 -31.69 10.42 -23.94
C ALA A 113 -30.73 9.25 -24.22
N LEU A 114 -29.59 9.19 -23.54
CA LEU A 114 -28.61 8.10 -23.66
C LEU A 114 -29.11 6.75 -23.12
N ARG A 115 -30.16 6.73 -22.28
CA ARG A 115 -30.78 5.49 -21.77
C ARG A 115 -31.85 4.91 -22.70
N LYS A 116 -32.27 5.62 -23.75
CA LYS A 116 -33.30 5.15 -24.70
C LYS A 116 -32.73 4.08 -25.64
N ALA A 117 -33.26 2.86 -25.55
CA ALA A 117 -32.87 1.76 -26.43
C ALA A 117 -33.34 1.96 -27.88
N GLY A 118 -32.70 1.24 -28.81
CA GLY A 118 -33.11 1.20 -30.23
C GLY A 118 -32.66 2.38 -31.10
N GLN A 119 -31.81 3.27 -30.58
CA GLN A 119 -31.29 4.40 -31.34
C GLN A 119 -30.06 4.04 -32.19
N PRO A 120 -29.80 4.75 -33.29
CA PRO A 120 -28.63 4.52 -34.13
C PRO A 120 -27.32 4.94 -33.43
N ARG A 121 -26.18 4.38 -33.86
CA ARG A 121 -24.86 4.67 -33.27
C ARG A 121 -24.51 6.17 -33.27
N ASP A 122 -24.84 6.87 -34.34
CA ASP A 122 -24.54 8.30 -34.50
C ASP A 122 -25.31 9.15 -33.47
N TYR A 123 -26.52 8.71 -33.09
CA TYR A 123 -27.31 9.34 -32.03
C TYR A 123 -26.58 9.29 -30.68
N TYR A 124 -26.07 8.12 -30.27
CA TYR A 124 -25.33 8.00 -29.01
C TYR A 124 -24.03 8.79 -29.05
N THR A 125 -23.30 8.72 -30.17
CA THR A 125 -22.03 9.44 -30.34
C THR A 125 -22.22 10.94 -30.18
N ALA A 126 -23.24 11.51 -30.84
CA ALA A 126 -23.59 12.92 -30.72
C ALA A 126 -24.02 13.30 -29.29
N ASN A 127 -24.84 12.48 -28.62
CA ASN A 127 -25.30 12.78 -27.26
C ASN A 127 -24.20 12.62 -26.20
N ILE A 128 -23.24 11.71 -26.38
CA ILE A 128 -22.05 11.62 -25.52
C ILE A 128 -21.18 12.88 -25.66
N GLN A 129 -20.96 13.35 -26.90
CA GLN A 129 -20.23 14.60 -27.14
C GLN A 129 -20.93 15.80 -26.49
N ARG A 130 -22.25 15.93 -26.67
CA ARG A 130 -23.05 16.97 -26.02
C ARG A 130 -23.00 16.89 -24.49
N LEU A 131 -23.10 15.69 -23.92
CA LEU A 131 -22.99 15.49 -22.47
C LEU A 131 -21.60 15.91 -21.96
N SER A 132 -20.53 15.59 -22.69
CA SER A 132 -19.17 16.02 -22.34
C SER A 132 -19.00 17.55 -22.39
N ALA A 133 -19.65 18.22 -23.35
CA ALA A 133 -19.63 19.67 -23.47
C ALA A 133 -20.43 20.34 -22.34
N ALA A 134 -21.63 19.82 -22.04
CA ALA A 134 -22.46 20.33 -20.94
C ALA A 134 -21.78 20.16 -19.57
N LYS A 135 -21.10 19.03 -19.33
CA LYS A 135 -20.29 18.84 -18.12
C LYS A 135 -19.12 19.81 -18.01
N ARG A 136 -18.42 20.08 -19.13
CA ARG A 136 -17.36 21.10 -19.17
C ARG A 136 -17.91 22.51 -18.90
N TYR A 137 -19.10 22.81 -19.40
CA TYR A 137 -19.77 24.08 -19.13
C TYR A 137 -20.17 24.24 -17.66
N LEU A 138 -20.71 23.20 -17.02
CA LEU A 138 -20.96 23.20 -15.57
C LEU A 138 -19.66 23.44 -14.77
N ALA A 139 -18.53 22.86 -15.21
CA ALA A 139 -17.25 23.11 -14.59
C ALA A 139 -16.76 24.56 -14.79
N SER A 140 -16.99 25.17 -15.97
CA SER A 140 -16.64 26.57 -16.19
C SER A 140 -17.51 27.53 -15.38
N LEU A 141 -18.79 27.19 -15.12
CA LEU A 141 -19.64 27.99 -14.23
C LEU A 141 -19.11 27.97 -12.79
N ARG A 142 -18.64 26.82 -12.31
CA ARG A 142 -17.92 26.75 -11.02
C ARG A 142 -16.67 27.61 -11.02
N GLU A 143 -15.88 27.54 -12.09
CA GLU A 143 -14.68 28.34 -12.19
C GLU A 143 -14.97 29.85 -12.21
N SER A 144 -16.05 30.27 -12.88
CA SER A 144 -16.48 31.69 -12.89
C SER A 144 -16.90 32.19 -11.51
N LEU A 145 -17.32 31.31 -10.59
CA LEU A 145 -17.60 31.74 -9.22
C LEU A 145 -16.36 32.19 -8.48
N LYS A 146 -15.15 31.84 -8.92
CA LYS A 146 -13.93 32.39 -8.32
C LYS A 146 -13.75 33.89 -8.59
N GLU A 147 -14.55 34.47 -9.49
CA GLU A 147 -14.65 35.92 -9.68
C GLU A 147 -15.64 36.58 -8.71
N ASP A 148 -16.55 35.82 -8.08
CA ASP A 148 -17.39 36.32 -6.98
C ASP A 148 -16.51 36.58 -5.76
N GLU A 149 -16.51 37.82 -5.27
CA GLU A 149 -15.60 38.22 -4.19
C GLU A 149 -15.83 37.45 -2.89
N GLU A 150 -17.06 37.00 -2.60
CA GLU A 150 -17.35 36.22 -1.40
C GLU A 150 -16.75 34.82 -1.51
N VAL A 151 -16.90 34.18 -2.67
CA VAL A 151 -16.32 32.85 -2.96
C VAL A 151 -14.80 32.93 -2.99
N LYS A 152 -14.23 33.98 -3.60
CA LYS A 152 -12.79 34.20 -3.65
C LYS A 152 -12.19 34.40 -2.27
N VAL A 153 -12.78 35.26 -1.44
CA VAL A 153 -12.32 35.46 -0.05
C VAL A 153 -12.41 34.16 0.74
N ALA A 154 -13.49 33.39 0.60
CA ALA A 154 -13.62 32.10 1.27
C ALA A 154 -12.59 31.07 0.78
N PHE A 155 -12.28 31.06 -0.52
CA PHE A 155 -11.23 30.22 -1.10
C PHE A 155 -9.84 30.59 -0.59
N ASP A 156 -9.50 31.88 -0.56
CA ASP A 156 -8.21 32.36 -0.06
C ASP A 156 -8.03 32.03 1.43
N GLN A 157 -9.11 32.11 2.22
CA GLN A 157 -9.11 31.67 3.62
C GLN A 157 -8.89 30.16 3.75
N LEU A 158 -9.54 29.36 2.90
CA LEU A 158 -9.37 27.92 2.87
C LEU A 158 -7.93 27.52 2.51
N ASP A 159 -7.35 28.12 1.48
CA ASP A 159 -5.97 27.89 1.04
C ASP A 159 -4.96 28.31 2.13
N ALA A 160 -5.21 29.41 2.84
CA ALA A 160 -4.39 29.81 3.98
C ALA A 160 -4.44 28.79 5.13
N LEU A 161 -5.63 28.25 5.43
CA LEU A 161 -5.80 27.20 6.43
C LEU A 161 -5.16 25.88 6.01
N GLU A 162 -5.28 25.50 4.74
CA GLU A 162 -4.63 24.30 4.19
C GLU A 162 -3.10 24.41 4.33
N LYS A 163 -2.53 25.55 3.95
CA LYS A 163 -1.09 25.80 4.12
C LYS A 163 -0.65 25.74 5.57
N LYS A 164 -1.47 26.26 6.49
CA LYS A 164 -1.19 26.20 7.93
C LYS A 164 -1.22 24.75 8.43
N TYR A 165 -2.31 24.02 8.17
CA TYR A 165 -2.47 22.60 8.53
C TYR A 165 -1.31 21.76 8.01
N LEU A 166 -1.02 21.83 6.70
CA LEU A 166 0.08 21.09 6.09
C LEU A 166 1.44 21.51 6.66
N GLY A 167 1.60 22.79 7.01
CA GLY A 167 2.79 23.29 7.68
C GLY A 167 3.00 22.69 9.06
N ASP A 168 1.95 22.64 9.88
CA ASP A 168 2.00 22.11 11.25
C ASP A 168 2.15 20.59 11.26
N ALA A 169 1.43 19.88 10.39
CA ALA A 169 1.56 18.43 10.19
C ALA A 169 2.99 18.04 9.79
N ARG A 170 3.61 18.77 8.86
CA ARG A 170 5.01 18.50 8.45
C ARG A 170 6.01 18.74 9.58
N LYS A 171 5.84 19.80 10.37
CA LYS A 171 6.71 20.04 11.54
C LYS A 171 6.60 18.91 12.55
N PHE A 172 5.38 18.43 12.81
CA PHE A 172 5.13 17.28 13.67
C PHE A 172 5.83 16.02 13.12
N GLU A 173 5.61 15.69 11.84
CA GLU A 173 6.25 14.55 11.18
C GLU A 173 7.77 14.62 11.25
N ASP A 174 8.37 15.77 10.94
CA ASP A 174 9.82 15.98 10.98
C ASP A 174 10.40 15.73 12.38
N LEU A 175 9.71 16.19 13.43
CA LEU A 175 10.16 15.99 14.79
C LEU A 175 9.94 14.57 15.28
N MET A 176 8.82 13.93 14.90
CA MET A 176 8.59 12.51 15.17
C MET A 176 9.66 11.65 14.51
N ILE A 177 10.03 11.94 13.25
CA ILE A 177 11.12 11.25 12.54
C ILE A 177 12.45 11.41 13.29
N LYS A 178 12.78 12.63 13.73
CA LYS A 178 14.00 12.88 14.52
C LYS A 178 13.98 12.15 15.86
N ALA A 179 12.85 12.13 16.55
CA ALA A 179 12.69 11.43 17.83
C ALA A 179 12.87 9.92 17.65
N LEU A 180 12.25 9.33 16.62
CA LEU A 180 12.43 7.92 16.27
C LEU A 180 13.88 7.61 15.87
N ALA A 181 14.51 8.49 15.09
CA ALA A 181 15.90 8.35 14.69
C ALA A 181 16.86 8.40 15.89
N ASN A 182 16.49 9.07 16.99
CA ASN A 182 17.29 9.12 18.22
C ASN A 182 16.92 8.02 19.23
N ASN A 183 15.84 7.26 19.01
CA ASN A 183 15.40 6.19 19.90
C ASN A 183 16.06 4.84 19.51
N PRO A 184 16.96 4.27 20.32
CA PRO A 184 17.68 3.04 19.96
C PRO A 184 16.77 1.82 19.74
N LYS A 185 15.63 1.78 20.45
CA LYS A 185 14.62 0.72 20.31
C LYS A 185 13.89 0.89 18.97
N ALA A 186 13.50 2.11 18.61
CA ALA A 186 12.88 2.41 17.31
C ALA A 186 13.81 2.08 16.15
N GLN A 187 15.09 2.48 16.21
CA GLN A 187 16.09 2.14 15.19
C GLN A 187 16.21 0.62 14.99
N THR A 188 16.21 -0.13 16.09
CA THR A 188 16.29 -1.58 16.06
C THR A 188 15.05 -2.21 15.44
N THR A 189 13.86 -1.78 15.88
CA THR A 189 12.59 -2.26 15.36
C THR A 189 12.44 -1.94 13.87
N GLN A 190 12.87 -0.76 13.43
CA GLN A 190 12.87 -0.37 12.02
C GLN A 190 13.79 -1.27 11.19
N ALA A 191 15.01 -1.53 11.65
CA ALA A 191 15.93 -2.43 10.95
C ALA A 191 15.38 -3.87 10.81
N LEU A 192 14.66 -4.36 11.82
CA LEU A 192 13.98 -5.67 11.76
C LEU A 192 12.81 -5.67 10.77
N LEU A 193 12.05 -4.58 10.70
CA LEU A 193 10.93 -4.40 9.78
C LEU A 193 11.40 -4.30 8.32
N ASP A 194 12.49 -3.54 8.07
CA ASP A 194 13.12 -3.44 6.76
C ASP A 194 13.62 -4.80 6.29
N SER A 195 14.29 -5.53 7.19
CA SER A 195 14.78 -6.88 6.90
C SER A 195 13.63 -7.86 6.60
N CYS A 196 12.50 -7.78 7.31
CA CYS A 196 11.33 -8.60 7.01
C CYS A 196 10.73 -8.26 5.64
N SER A 197 10.73 -6.98 5.28
CA SER A 197 10.20 -6.50 3.99
C SER A 197 11.08 -6.95 2.82
N GLU A 198 12.40 -6.86 2.96
CA GLU A 198 13.35 -7.38 1.97
C GLU A 198 13.21 -8.89 1.76
N ILE A 199 13.15 -9.66 2.84
CA ILE A 199 12.99 -11.12 2.78
C ILE A 199 11.64 -11.49 2.15
N SER A 200 10.55 -10.80 2.51
CA SER A 200 9.22 -11.03 1.92
C SER A 200 9.21 -10.77 0.42
N ARG A 201 9.84 -9.67 -0.04
CA ARG A 201 9.97 -9.37 -1.48
C ARG A 201 10.78 -10.43 -2.22
N LEU A 202 11.88 -10.90 -1.64
CA LEU A 202 12.70 -11.96 -2.24
C LEU A 202 11.94 -13.29 -2.31
N LEU A 203 11.27 -13.70 -1.24
CA LEU A 203 10.42 -14.90 -1.22
C LEU A 203 9.30 -14.81 -2.24
N GLN A 204 8.62 -13.66 -2.32
CA GLN A 204 7.57 -13.44 -3.31
C GLN A 204 8.12 -13.55 -4.73
N ARG A 205 9.28 -12.95 -5.01
CA ARG A 205 9.93 -13.03 -6.32
C ARG A 205 10.34 -14.45 -6.67
N ILE A 206 10.90 -15.22 -5.73
CA ILE A 206 11.23 -16.64 -5.94
C ILE A 206 9.97 -17.45 -6.24
N VAL A 207 8.88 -17.22 -5.51
CA VAL A 207 7.61 -17.93 -5.72
C VAL A 207 6.97 -17.58 -7.07
N THR A 208 7.01 -16.31 -7.49
CA THR A 208 6.37 -15.86 -8.73
C THR A 208 7.20 -16.17 -9.97
N THR A 209 8.51 -15.95 -9.92
CA THR A 209 9.41 -16.10 -11.07
C THR A 209 10.07 -17.48 -11.14
N ARG A 210 10.03 -18.26 -10.06
CA ARG A 210 10.76 -19.53 -9.90
C ARG A 210 12.27 -19.39 -10.11
N ASP A 211 12.80 -18.19 -9.95
CA ASP A 211 14.22 -17.89 -10.10
C ASP A 211 15.01 -18.35 -8.87
N SER A 212 15.63 -19.53 -8.98
CA SER A 212 16.44 -20.13 -7.93
C SER A 212 17.79 -19.43 -7.71
N SER A 213 18.21 -18.54 -8.64
CA SER A 213 19.44 -17.75 -8.48
C SER A 213 19.37 -16.75 -7.33
N LEU A 214 18.15 -16.45 -6.84
CA LEU A 214 17.89 -15.54 -5.73
C LEU A 214 18.04 -16.21 -4.35
N ILE A 215 18.16 -17.54 -4.28
CA ILE A 215 18.26 -18.31 -3.02
C ILE A 215 19.50 -17.92 -2.19
N PRO A 216 20.71 -17.75 -2.76
CA PRO A 216 21.88 -17.28 -2.01
C PRO A 216 21.65 -15.89 -1.37
N THR A 217 21.04 -14.97 -2.12
CA THR A 217 20.69 -13.63 -1.63
C THR A 217 19.68 -13.70 -0.49
N LEU A 218 18.63 -14.52 -0.63
CA LEU A 218 17.66 -14.78 0.43
C LEU A 218 18.33 -15.31 1.69
N LYS A 219 19.26 -16.26 1.56
CA LYS A 219 20.02 -16.83 2.69
C LYS A 219 20.86 -15.77 3.40
N GLN A 220 21.58 -14.93 2.66
CA GLN A 220 22.37 -13.84 3.23
C GLN A 220 21.49 -12.86 4.02
N ARG A 221 20.33 -12.47 3.46
CA ARG A 221 19.39 -11.57 4.13
C ARG A 221 18.80 -12.20 5.39
N TRP A 222 18.48 -13.49 5.36
CA TRP A 222 18.00 -14.23 6.51
C TRP A 222 19.05 -14.33 7.62
N GLN A 223 20.32 -14.58 7.27
CA GLN A 223 21.42 -14.57 8.26
C GLN A 223 21.59 -13.20 8.90
N THR A 224 21.49 -12.13 8.11
CA THR A 224 21.53 -10.74 8.61
C THR A 224 20.39 -10.48 9.58
N PHE A 225 19.16 -10.91 9.26
CA PHE A 225 18.00 -10.82 10.14
C PHE A 225 18.22 -11.54 11.47
N ILE A 226 18.77 -12.76 11.44
CA ILE A 226 19.08 -13.51 12.67
C ILE A 226 20.15 -12.80 13.51
N GLN A 227 21.17 -12.23 12.88
CA GLN A 227 22.18 -11.48 13.62
C GLN A 227 21.60 -10.22 14.28
N LEU A 228 20.71 -9.50 13.58
CA LEU A 228 19.99 -8.36 14.15
C LEU A 228 19.16 -8.77 15.37
N LEU A 229 18.41 -9.86 15.29
CA LEU A 229 17.65 -10.39 16.42
C LEU A 229 18.52 -10.85 17.58
N ARG A 230 19.69 -11.46 17.32
CA ARG A 230 20.60 -11.91 18.38
C ARG A 230 21.25 -10.76 19.13
N THR A 231 21.57 -9.70 18.40
CA THR A 231 22.31 -8.56 18.96
C THR A 231 21.39 -7.51 19.56
N LYS A 232 20.15 -7.41 19.07
CA LYS A 232 19.24 -6.31 19.42
C LYS A 232 17.81 -6.75 19.79
N GLY A 233 17.50 -8.04 19.73
CA GLY A 233 16.19 -8.57 20.16
C GLY A 233 16.08 -8.75 21.68
N SER A 234 14.88 -8.56 22.19
CA SER A 234 14.44 -8.91 23.55
C SER A 234 14.53 -10.41 23.83
N ASP A 235 14.47 -10.80 25.10
CA ASP A 235 14.50 -12.21 25.51
C ASP A 235 13.31 -13.03 24.97
N GLN A 236 12.15 -12.40 24.73
CA GLN A 236 11.01 -13.05 24.07
C GLN A 236 11.27 -13.33 22.58
N GLU A 237 12.08 -12.50 21.91
CA GLU A 237 12.47 -12.69 20.52
C GLU A 237 13.54 -13.78 20.35
N LYS A 238 14.12 -14.28 21.44
CA LYS A 238 15.04 -15.44 21.44
C LYS A 238 14.32 -16.78 21.22
N ILE A 239 13.06 -16.90 21.63
CA ILE A 239 12.21 -18.08 21.32
C ILE A 239 11.88 -18.12 19.83
N PHE A 240 11.64 -16.95 19.25
CA PHE A 240 11.40 -16.73 17.83
C PHE A 240 12.64 -17.01 16.96
N LEU A 241 13.81 -16.58 17.42
CA LEU A 241 15.11 -16.91 16.83
C LEU A 241 15.32 -18.43 16.66
N ALA A 242 14.91 -19.24 17.63
CA ALA A 242 15.06 -20.70 17.57
C ALA A 242 14.27 -21.32 16.41
N GLN A 243 13.07 -20.79 16.09
CA GLN A 243 12.28 -21.26 14.95
C GLN A 243 12.88 -20.82 13.61
N LEU A 244 13.45 -19.61 13.54
CA LEU A 244 14.11 -19.08 12.33
C LEU A 244 15.43 -19.77 12.01
N VAL A 245 16.23 -20.09 13.03
CA VAL A 245 17.50 -20.84 12.86
C VAL A 245 17.20 -22.23 12.28
N LYS A 246 16.22 -22.93 12.84
CA LYS A 246 15.80 -24.26 12.36
C LYS A 246 15.37 -24.24 10.88
N ARG A 247 14.66 -23.19 10.44
CA ARG A 247 14.24 -23.05 9.03
C ARG A 247 15.40 -22.75 8.08
N LEU A 248 16.38 -21.97 8.52
CA LEU A 248 17.62 -21.78 7.75
C LEU A 248 18.40 -23.08 7.57
N GLU A 249 18.47 -23.90 8.62
CA GLU A 249 19.09 -25.23 8.56
C GLU A 249 18.33 -26.18 7.61
N GLU A 250 17.00 -26.11 7.58
CA GLU A 250 16.17 -26.87 6.63
C GLU A 250 16.39 -26.42 5.17
N MET A 251 16.57 -25.12 4.92
CA MET A 251 16.94 -24.61 3.59
C MET A 251 18.35 -25.05 3.16
N GLN A 252 19.31 -25.13 4.09
CA GLN A 252 20.66 -25.64 3.79
C GLN A 252 20.63 -27.12 3.37
N LYS A 253 19.90 -27.94 4.11
CA LYS A 253 19.76 -29.39 3.83
C LYS A 253 19.02 -29.68 2.52
N GLY A 254 18.22 -28.73 2.02
CA GLY A 254 17.48 -28.85 0.76
C GLY A 254 18.29 -28.57 -0.50
N GLN A 255 19.49 -27.98 -0.39
CA GLN A 255 20.40 -27.73 -1.52
C GLN A 255 21.52 -28.78 -1.64
N GLU A 256 21.84 -29.49 -0.55
CA GLU A 256 22.86 -30.55 -0.53
C GLU A 256 22.33 -31.91 -1.03
N ARG A 257 21.10 -31.95 -1.54
CA ARG A 257 20.42 -33.13 -2.10
C ARG A 257 20.01 -32.88 -3.54
#